data_AF-A0A090YUA5-F1
#
_entry.id   AF-A0A090YUA5-F1
#
_cell.length_a   1.000
_cell.length_b   1.000
_cell.length_c   1.000
_cell.angle_alpha   90.00
_cell.angle_beta   90.00
_cell.angle_gamma   90.00
#
_symmetry.space_group_name_H-M   'P 1'
#
loop_
_entity.id
_entity.type
_entity.pdbx_description
1 polymer ?
#
loop_
_entity_poly.entity_id
_entity_poly.type
_entity_poly.pdbx_seq_one_letter_code
_entity_poly.pdbx_strand_id
1 'polypeptide(L)' 'MKKAEKILLKDGAVVPFYQTGRSYLQRSSIKGFVTNDFDGEFNFKWTEVK' A
#
# COMPACT_ATOMS: atom_id res chain seq x y z
N MET A 1 13.06 -5.40 13.96
CA MET A 1 12.41 -6.71 13.75
C MET A 1 11.99 -7.30 15.08
N LYS A 2 10.76 -7.81 15.16
CA LYS A 2 10.28 -8.54 16.35
C LYS A 2 10.92 -9.94 16.40
N LYS A 3 10.89 -10.59 17.57
CA LYS A 3 11.50 -11.92 17.76
C LYS A 3 10.96 -12.97 16.77
N ALA A 4 9.65 -12.98 16.51
CA ALA A 4 8.99 -13.93 15.61
C ALA A 4 9.43 -13.77 14.14
N GLU A 5 9.40 -12.54 13.62
CA GLU A 5 9.82 -12.22 12.25
C GLU A 5 11.28 -12.63 11.99
N LYS A 6 12.17 -12.43 12.97
CA LYS A 6 13.58 -12.84 12.88
C LYS A 6 13.74 -14.36 12.76
N ILE A 7 12.93 -15.14 13.47
CA ILE A 7 12.97 -16.61 13.38
C ILE A 7 12.48 -17.04 12.00
N LEU A 8 11.32 -16.53 11.56
CA LEU A 8 10.72 -16.84 10.26
C LEU A 8 11.68 -16.61 9.08
N LEU A 9 12.39 -15.47 9.08
CA LEU A 9 13.34 -15.13 8.01
C LEU A 9 14.62 -15.96 8.08
N LYS A 10 15.09 -16.32 9.29
CA LYS A 10 16.30 -17.13 9.48
C LYS A 10 16.09 -18.60 9.12
N ASP A 11 14.91 -19.12 9.43
CA ASP A 11 14.53 -20.50 9.11
C ASP A 11 14.29 -20.67 7.61
N GLY A 12 14.31 -19.58 6.83
CA GLY A 12 14.16 -19.61 5.36
C GLY A 12 12.76 -19.99 4.90
N ALA A 13 11.76 -19.92 5.78
CA ALA A 13 10.39 -20.29 5.47
C ALA A 13 9.76 -19.38 4.40
N VAL A 14 10.16 -18.10 4.37
CA VAL A 14 9.77 -17.12 3.34
C VAL A 14 10.96 -16.24 2.97
N VAL A 15 11.00 -15.80 1.72
CA VAL A 15 12.00 -14.85 1.21
C VAL A 15 11.28 -13.65 0.59
N PRO A 16 11.21 -12.50 1.29
CA PRO A 16 10.60 -11.29 0.75
C PRO A 16 11.43 -10.74 -0.43
N PHE A 17 10.76 -10.35 -1.53
CA PHE A 17 11.45 -9.80 -2.71
C PHE A 17 11.58 -8.28 -2.65
N TYR A 18 10.47 -7.58 -2.39
CA TYR A 18 10.42 -6.12 -2.33
C TYR A 18 9.18 -5.65 -1.55
N GLN A 19 9.20 -4.40 -1.11
CA GLN A 19 8.02 -3.71 -0.61
C GLN A 19 7.40 -2.88 -1.74
N THR A 20 6.12 -3.11 -2.02
CA THR A 20 5.43 -2.48 -3.15
C THR A 20 5.30 -0.97 -2.95
N GLY A 21 5.73 -0.20 -3.95
CA GLY A 21 5.35 1.20 -4.15
C GLY A 21 4.60 1.34 -5.47
N ARG A 22 3.80 2.40 -5.63
CA ARG A 22 3.03 2.65 -6.85
C ARG A 22 3.21 4.08 -7.33
N SER A 23 3.19 4.26 -8.64
CA SER A 23 3.19 5.56 -9.30
C SER A 23 2.17 5.52 -10.42
N TYR A 24 1.34 6.57 -10.52
CA TYR A 24 0.30 6.66 -11.53
C TYR A 24 0.05 8.13 -11.87
N LEU A 25 -0.52 8.37 -13.05
CA LEU A 25 -0.96 9.69 -13.47
C LEU A 25 -2.43 9.89 -13.04
N GLN A 26 -2.71 10.98 -12.33
CA GLN A 26 -4.06 11.37 -11.94
C GLN A 26 -4.50 12.60 -12.75
N ARG A 27 -5.71 12.54 -13.32
CA ARG A 27 -6.30 13.70 -14.01
C ARG A 27 -6.42 14.87 -13.05
N SER A 28 -6.03 16.06 -13.50
CA SER A 28 -6.03 17.28 -12.67
C SER A 28 -7.43 17.70 -12.20
N SER A 29 -8.49 17.28 -12.89
CA SER A 29 -9.89 17.52 -12.54
C SER A 29 -10.40 16.67 -11.37
N ILE A 30 -9.69 15.59 -10.99
CA ILE A 30 -10.09 14.71 -9.89
C ILE A 30 -9.47 15.21 -8.59
N LYS A 31 -10.31 15.49 -7.58
CA LYS A 31 -9.90 15.96 -6.24
C LYS A 31 -10.44 15.05 -5.14
N GLY A 32 -9.82 15.10 -3.96
CA GLY A 32 -10.25 14.31 -2.80
C GLY A 32 -10.06 12.79 -2.95
N PHE A 33 -9.14 12.36 -3.81
CA PHE A 33 -8.76 10.96 -3.96
C PHE A 33 -7.87 10.54 -2.78
N VAL A 34 -8.26 9.47 -2.06
CA VAL A 34 -7.56 8.99 -0.87
C VAL A 34 -7.12 7.54 -1.06
N THR A 35 -5.87 7.26 -0.72
CA THR A 35 -5.32 5.91 -0.60
C THR A 35 -5.26 5.52 0.87
N ASN A 36 -5.76 4.34 1.23
CA ASN A 36 -5.69 3.84 2.59
C ASN A 36 -4.38 3.07 2.82
N ASP A 37 -3.85 3.12 4.05
CA ASP A 37 -2.64 2.38 4.45
C ASP A 37 -2.89 0.87 4.63
N PHE A 38 -4.16 0.49 4.82
CA PHE A 38 -4.60 -0.89 5.04
C PHE A 38 -6.02 -1.10 4.49
N ASP A 39 -6.40 -2.36 4.28
CA ASP A 39 -7.67 -2.78 3.69
C ASP A 39 -7.86 -2.31 2.23
N GLY A 40 -9.04 -1.81 1.85
CA GLY A 40 -9.33 -1.39 0.49
C GLY A 40 -8.43 -0.24 0.08
N GLU A 41 -7.72 -0.42 -1.04
CA GLU A 41 -6.64 0.49 -1.45
C GLU A 41 -7.11 1.93 -1.70
N PHE A 42 -8.30 2.10 -2.28
CA PHE A 42 -8.83 3.41 -2.68
C PHE A 42 -10.13 3.74 -1.95
N ASN A 43 -10.21 4.95 -1.43
CA ASN A 43 -11.40 5.49 -0.81
C ASN A 43 -11.96 6.65 -1.65
N PHE A 44 -13.18 6.45 -2.16
CA PHE A 44 -13.84 7.40 -3.05
C PHE A 44 -14.86 8.30 -2.33
N LYS A 45 -15.04 8.17 -1.02
CA LYS A 45 -16.09 8.87 -0.26
C LYS A 45 -16.03 10.39 -0.43
N TRP A 46 -14.82 10.93 -0.59
CA TRP A 46 -14.57 12.36 -0.73
C TRP A 46 -14.08 12.74 -2.13
N THR A 47 -14.15 11.82 -3.09
CA THR A 47 -13.68 12.07 -4.44
C THR A 47 -14.71 12.84 -5.24
N GLU A 48 -14.27 13.92 -5.89
CA GLU A 48 -15.10 14.76 -6.74
C GLU A 48 -14.45 15.01 -8.10
N VAL A 49 -15.30 15.22 -9.11
CA VAL A 49 -14.91 15.71 -10.42
C VAL A 49 -15.26 17.19 -10.48
N LYS A 50 -14.26 18.02 -10.71
CA LYS A 50 -14.45 19.44 -11.01
C LYS A 50 -14.69 19.68 -12.50
#